data_AF-A0A9W8LNK2-F1
#
_entry.id   AF-A0A9W8LNK2-F1
#
_cell.length_a   1.000
_cell.length_b   1.000
_cell.length_c   1.000
_cell.angle_alpha   90.00
_cell.angle_beta   90.00
_cell.angle_gamma   90.00
#
_symmetry.space_group_name_H-M   'P 1'
#
loop_
_entity.id
_entity.type
_entity.pdbx_description
1 polymer ?
#
loop_
_entity_poly.entity_id
_entity_poly.type
_entity_poly.pdbx_seq_one_letter_code
_entity_poly.pdbx_strand_id
1 'polypeptide(L)'
;MADPRKTEFRPTETWYEDADKYWKGVPSSVDGMLGGLEEVHAPDIRDSLAFMDKLKKNPSLSFGSLGYVLDSEDSSVTRAKSLFESVFAAAGLVVVDQMTQTDFPQGLFEVNMWALKPSSDN
;
A
#
# COMPACT_ATOMS: atom_id res chain seq x y z
N MET A 1 32.45 -11.36 11.49
CA MET A 1 32.13 -9.95 11.23
C MET A 1 30.62 -9.85 11.02
N ALA A 2 29.92 -9.02 11.79
CA ALA A 2 28.48 -8.81 11.61
C ALA A 2 28.20 -8.00 10.33
N ASP A 3 27.14 -8.31 9.60
CA ASP A 3 26.73 -7.57 8.40
C ASP A 3 26.25 -6.16 8.83
N PRO A 4 26.90 -5.07 8.38
CA PRO A 4 26.52 -3.70 8.75
C PRO A 4 25.14 -3.28 8.24
N ARG A 5 24.48 -4.09 7.40
CA ARG A 5 23.10 -3.88 6.93
C ARG A 5 22.04 -4.57 7.81
N LYS A 6 22.45 -5.33 8.83
CA LYS A 6 21.55 -5.98 9.81
C LYS A 6 21.40 -5.14 11.09
N THR A 7 21.27 -3.83 10.96
CA THR A 7 20.74 -3.02 12.05
C THR A 7 19.24 -3.30 12.15
N GLU A 8 18.81 -3.93 13.24
CA GLU A 8 17.38 -4.04 13.54
C GLU A 8 16.79 -2.63 13.62
N PHE A 9 15.79 -2.39 12.79
CA PHE A 9 15.00 -1.18 12.88
C PHE A 9 14.25 -1.19 14.22
N ARG A 10 14.52 -0.18 15.05
CA ARG A 10 13.82 0.04 16.31
C ARG A 10 13.15 1.42 16.23
N PRO A 11 11.83 1.49 16.09
CA PRO A 11 11.13 2.76 16.09
C PRO A 11 11.37 3.47 17.43
N THR A 12 11.56 4.78 17.38
CA THR A 12 11.63 5.64 18.58
C THR A 12 10.25 5.69 19.24
N GLU A 13 10.20 6.01 20.54
CA GLU A 13 8.92 6.28 21.21
C GLU A 13 8.16 7.43 20.54
N THR A 14 8.89 8.32 19.86
CA THR A 14 8.40 9.48 19.12
C THR A 14 8.30 9.24 17.61
N TRP A 15 8.23 7.99 17.15
CA TRP A 15 8.32 7.65 15.72
C TRP A 15 7.36 8.46 14.83
N TYR A 16 6.11 8.63 15.27
CA TYR A 16 5.11 9.39 14.51
C TYR A 16 5.32 10.91 14.63
N GLU A 17 5.71 11.41 15.81
CA GLU A 17 6.04 12.82 16.01
C GLU A 17 7.28 13.26 15.21
N ASP A 18 8.27 12.38 15.12
CA ASP A 18 9.49 12.59 14.33
C ASP A 18 9.15 12.64 12.83
N ALA A 19 8.28 11.74 12.36
CA ALA A 19 7.80 11.74 10.98
C ALA A 19 6.97 12.99 10.65
N ASP A 20 6.05 13.41 11.53
CA ASP A 20 5.25 14.63 11.37
C ASP A 20 6.15 15.87 11.31
N LYS A 21 7.12 15.98 12.22
CA LYS A 21 8.09 17.08 12.23
C LYS A 21 8.93 17.11 10.95
N TYR A 22 9.33 15.95 10.44
CA TYR A 22 10.06 15.85 9.18
C TYR A 22 9.22 16.39 8.01
N TRP A 23 8.02 15.84 7.80
CA TRP A 23 7.18 16.18 6.66
C TRP A 23 6.69 17.64 6.68
N LYS A 24 6.56 18.27 7.85
CA LYS A 24 6.29 19.72 7.99
C LYS A 24 7.37 20.61 7.38
N GLY A 25 8.62 20.14 7.32
CA GLY A 25 9.74 20.89 6.74
C GLY A 25 9.97 20.61 5.26
N VAL A 26 9.33 19.58 4.69
CA VAL A 26 9.48 19.18 3.30
C VAL A 26 8.60 20.05 2.40
N PRO A 27 9.13 20.65 1.32
CA PRO A 27 8.31 21.41 0.38
C PRO A 27 7.23 20.54 -0.27
N SER A 28 6.02 21.08 -0.42
CA SER A 28 4.90 20.43 -1.13
C SER A 28 5.08 20.48 -2.65
N SER A 29 6.15 19.85 -3.14
CA SER A 29 6.58 19.79 -4.54
C SER A 29 6.91 18.35 -4.93
N VAL A 30 7.03 18.05 -6.22
CA VAL A 30 7.39 16.69 -6.69
C VAL A 30 8.75 16.27 -6.13
N ASP A 31 9.75 17.14 -6.21
CA ASP A 31 11.08 16.90 -5.66
C ASP A 31 11.08 16.68 -4.14
N GLY A 32 10.30 17.48 -3.40
CA GLY A 32 10.13 17.30 -1.95
C GLY A 32 9.49 15.96 -1.59
N MET A 33 8.43 15.56 -2.30
CA MET A 33 7.74 14.29 -2.06
C MET A 33 8.60 13.08 -2.41
N LEU A 34 9.49 13.21 -3.40
CA LEU A 34 10.39 12.16 -3.85
C LEU A 34 11.78 12.24 -3.19
N GLY A 35 11.98 13.15 -2.24
CA GLY A 35 13.24 13.28 -1.50
C GLY A 35 14.45 13.60 -2.37
N GLY A 36 14.29 14.41 -3.41
CA GLY A 36 15.37 14.76 -4.34
C GLY A 36 15.50 13.83 -5.55
N LEU A 37 14.55 12.90 -5.74
CA LEU A 37 14.55 11.91 -6.83
C LEU A 37 13.47 12.23 -7.88
N GLU A 38 13.25 13.50 -8.21
CA GLU A 38 12.20 13.92 -9.15
C GLU A 38 12.26 13.18 -10.51
N GLU A 39 13.45 12.76 -10.96
CA GLU A 39 13.63 12.00 -12.19
C GLU A 39 12.88 10.65 -12.22
N VAL A 40 12.54 10.08 -11.05
CA VAL A 40 11.80 8.81 -10.98
C VAL A 40 10.29 9.00 -11.07
N HIS A 41 9.78 10.24 -11.03
CA HIS A 41 8.35 10.54 -11.08
C HIS A 41 7.66 9.93 -12.31
N ALA A 42 8.19 10.19 -13.50
CA ALA A 42 7.58 9.72 -14.75
C ALA A 42 7.70 8.21 -14.96
N PRO A 43 8.84 7.55 -14.67
CA PRO A 43 8.92 6.09 -14.64
C PRO A 43 7.95 5.43 -13.64
N ASP A 44 7.88 5.92 -12.40
CA ASP A 44 7.04 5.35 -11.33
C ASP A 44 5.55 5.36 -11.69
N ILE A 45 5.04 6.50 -12.18
CA ILE A 45 3.65 6.63 -12.64
C ILE A 45 3.37 5.69 -13.82
N ARG A 46 4.27 5.69 -14.82
CA ARG A 46 4.09 4.89 -16.05
C ARG A 46 3.99 3.40 -15.76
N ASP A 47 4.87 2.90 -14.91
CA ASP A 47 4.93 1.48 -14.60
C ASP A 47 3.77 1.07 -13.68
N SER A 48 3.35 1.94 -12.75
CA SER A 48 2.15 1.77 -11.94
C SER A 48 0.88 1.70 -12.81
N LEU A 49 0.74 2.57 -13.81
CA LEU A 49 -0.36 2.53 -14.77
C LEU A 49 -0.35 1.24 -15.60
N ALA A 50 0.82 0.85 -16.10
CA ALA A 50 0.97 -0.39 -16.86
C ALA A 50 0.65 -1.63 -16.01
N PHE A 51 1.01 -1.63 -14.72
CA PHE A 51 0.66 -2.68 -13.77
C PHE A 51 -0.85 -2.74 -13.55
N MET A 52 -1.50 -1.60 -13.34
CA MET A 52 -2.95 -1.51 -13.18
C MET A 52 -3.71 -1.98 -14.42
N ASP A 53 -3.22 -1.67 -15.61
CA ASP A 53 -3.79 -2.17 -16.86
C ASP A 53 -3.67 -3.69 -17.00
N LYS A 54 -2.56 -4.28 -16.53
CA LYS A 54 -2.42 -5.74 -16.46
C LYS A 54 -3.41 -6.36 -15.48
N LEU A 55 -3.60 -5.75 -14.30
CA LEU A 55 -4.58 -6.21 -13.32
C LEU A 55 -6.01 -6.17 -13.88
N LYS A 56 -6.39 -5.07 -14.55
CA LYS A 56 -7.72 -4.93 -15.18
C LYS A 56 -7.98 -5.96 -16.28
N LYS A 57 -6.93 -6.35 -17.03
CA LYS A 57 -7.01 -7.32 -18.13
C LYS A 57 -6.98 -8.77 -17.64
N ASN A 58 -6.68 -9.03 -16.37
CA ASN A 58 -6.59 -10.38 -15.85
C ASN A 58 -8.00 -10.96 -15.61
N PRO A 59 -8.43 -11.99 -16.38
CA PRO A 59 -9.77 -12.57 -16.23
C PRO A 59 -9.97 -13.28 -14.89
N SER A 60 -8.91 -13.78 -14.25
CA SER A 60 -9.01 -14.40 -12.91
C SER A 60 -9.20 -13.37 -11.80
N LEU A 61 -8.91 -12.09 -12.09
CA LEU A 61 -9.18 -10.96 -11.21
C LEU A 61 -10.44 -10.21 -11.65
N SER A 62 -11.39 -10.86 -12.35
CA SER A 62 -12.53 -10.19 -12.99
C SER A 62 -13.20 -9.16 -12.06
N PHE A 63 -12.84 -7.89 -12.27
CA PHE A 63 -13.26 -6.75 -11.46
C PHE A 63 -14.74 -6.41 -11.65
N GLY A 64 -15.42 -7.07 -12.60
CA GLY A 64 -16.83 -6.83 -12.95
C GLY A 64 -17.85 -7.17 -11.86
N SER A 65 -17.42 -7.74 -10.73
CA SER A 65 -18.26 -8.04 -9.57
C SER A 65 -17.65 -7.59 -8.23
N LEU A 66 -16.46 -6.98 -8.22
CA LEU A 66 -15.72 -6.66 -7.00
C LEU A 66 -15.48 -5.16 -6.95
N GLY A 67 -16.44 -4.45 -6.35
CA GLY A 67 -16.51 -2.99 -6.28
C GLY A 67 -15.20 -2.35 -5.86
N TYR A 68 -14.72 -1.43 -6.68
CA TYR A 68 -13.71 -0.45 -6.30
C TYR A 68 -14.29 0.95 -6.52
N VAL A 69 -13.95 1.87 -5.66
CA VAL A 69 -14.30 3.29 -5.79
C VAL A 69 -13.01 4.03 -6.14
N LEU A 70 -12.98 4.69 -7.28
CA LEU A 70 -11.92 5.64 -7.62
C LEU A 70 -12.39 7.01 -7.14
N ASP A 71 -11.62 7.62 -6.26
CA ASP A 71 -11.80 9.03 -5.91
C ASP A 71 -11.07 9.89 -6.95
N SER A 72 -11.80 10.81 -7.57
CA SER A 72 -11.27 11.69 -8.61
C SER A 72 -10.57 12.93 -8.06
N GLU A 73 -10.77 13.29 -6.79
CA GLU A 73 -10.16 14.48 -6.19
C GLU A 73 -8.72 14.21 -5.74
N ASP A 74 -8.46 13.04 -5.15
CA ASP A 74 -7.12 12.67 -4.66
C ASP A 74 -6.47 11.50 -5.45
N SER A 75 -7.14 11.03 -6.52
CA SER A 75 -6.71 9.87 -7.33
C SER A 75 -6.51 8.58 -6.52
N SER A 76 -7.13 8.47 -5.34
CA SER A 76 -7.08 7.27 -4.52
C SER A 76 -8.05 6.20 -5.05
N VAL A 77 -7.73 4.93 -4.79
CA VAL A 77 -8.59 3.81 -5.17
C VAL A 77 -8.93 2.99 -3.92
N THR A 78 -10.19 2.99 -3.54
CA THR A 78 -10.72 2.09 -2.52
C THR A 78 -11.09 0.76 -3.15
N ARG A 79 -10.53 -0.36 -2.67
CA ARG A 79 -10.80 -1.72 -3.17
C ARG A 79 -11.65 -2.51 -2.18
N ALA A 80 -12.59 -3.32 -2.66
CA ALA A 80 -13.30 -4.27 -1.81
C ALA A 80 -12.35 -5.28 -1.15
N LYS A 81 -12.63 -5.64 0.10
CA LYS A 81 -11.90 -6.68 0.87
C LYS A 81 -11.74 -8.00 0.09
N SER A 82 -12.79 -8.45 -0.58
CA SER A 82 -12.80 -9.68 -1.35
C SER A 82 -11.83 -9.66 -2.54
N LEU A 83 -11.50 -8.48 -3.08
CA LEU A 83 -10.45 -8.35 -4.08
C LEU A 83 -9.09 -8.70 -3.46
N PHE A 84 -8.76 -8.12 -2.30
CA PHE A 84 -7.50 -8.42 -1.61
C PHE A 84 -7.37 -9.90 -1.27
N GLU A 85 -8.44 -10.53 -0.77
CA GLU A 85 -8.46 -11.98 -0.50
C GLU A 85 -8.19 -12.81 -1.77
N SER A 86 -8.78 -12.45 -2.91
CA SER A 86 -8.51 -13.12 -4.18
C SER A 86 -7.06 -12.95 -4.65
N VAL A 87 -6.47 -11.76 -4.43
CA VAL A 87 -5.07 -11.48 -4.78
C VAL A 87 -4.13 -12.29 -3.88
N PHE A 88 -4.43 -12.37 -2.58
CA PHE A 88 -3.65 -13.20 -1.65
C PHE A 88 -3.68 -14.67 -2.07
N ALA A 89 -4.87 -15.21 -2.37
CA ALA A 89 -5.01 -16.59 -2.84
C ALA A 89 -4.24 -16.84 -4.15
N ALA A 90 -4.36 -15.94 -5.12
CA ALA A 90 -3.63 -16.03 -6.40
C ALA A 90 -2.10 -15.95 -6.22
N ALA A 91 -1.63 -15.24 -5.19
CA ALA A 91 -0.22 -15.15 -4.82
C ALA A 91 0.26 -16.32 -3.95
N GLY A 92 -0.59 -17.33 -3.67
CA GLY A 92 -0.26 -18.45 -2.80
C GLY A 92 -0.14 -18.05 -1.32
N LEU A 93 -0.83 -16.99 -0.91
CA LEU A 93 -0.85 -16.49 0.47
C LEU A 93 -2.20 -16.83 1.13
N VAL A 94 -2.14 -17.23 2.39
CA VAL A 94 -3.31 -17.47 3.24
C VAL A 94 -3.37 -16.46 4.36
N VAL A 95 -4.56 -15.95 4.63
CA VAL A 95 -4.85 -15.04 5.74
C VAL A 95 -4.80 -15.84 7.04
N VAL A 96 -3.89 -15.47 7.93
CA VAL A 96 -3.74 -16.05 9.28
C VAL A 96 -4.58 -15.27 10.29
N ASP A 97 -4.61 -13.95 10.12
CA ASP A 97 -5.35 -13.06 10.98
C ASP A 97 -5.83 -11.84 10.20
N GLN A 98 -6.91 -11.23 10.68
CA GLN A 98 -7.46 -9.99 10.11
C GLN A 98 -7.97 -9.08 11.23
N MET A 99 -7.65 -7.79 11.11
CA MET A 99 -8.11 -6.76 12.03
C MET A 99 -8.57 -5.51 11.26
N THR A 100 -9.60 -4.83 11.74
CA THR A 100 -9.94 -3.48 11.28
C THR A 100 -9.33 -2.46 12.23
N GLN A 101 -8.70 -1.42 11.70
CA GLN A 101 -8.15 -0.35 12.53
C GLN A 101 -9.27 0.46 13.18
N THR A 102 -9.17 0.69 14.49
CA THR A 102 -10.17 1.45 15.26
C THR A 102 -9.84 2.94 15.26
N ASP A 103 -10.77 3.74 15.78
CA ASP A 103 -10.59 5.18 16.05
C ASP A 103 -10.43 6.07 14.80
N PHE A 104 -10.93 5.61 13.65
CA PHE A 104 -11.03 6.44 12.44
C PHE A 104 -12.23 7.40 12.49
N PRO A 105 -12.09 8.63 11.95
CA PRO A 105 -13.19 9.58 11.79
C PRO A 105 -14.42 8.98 11.07
N GLN A 106 -15.63 9.38 11.49
CA GLN A 106 -16.87 9.00 10.80
C GLN A 106 -16.89 9.55 9.36
N GLY A 107 -17.23 8.70 8.39
CA GLY A 107 -17.28 9.04 6.97
C GLY A 107 -16.08 8.54 6.15
N LEU A 108 -15.05 7.99 6.79
CA LEU A 108 -13.95 7.30 6.12
C LEU A 108 -14.24 5.81 5.93
N PHE A 109 -13.64 5.20 4.91
CA PHE A 109 -13.68 3.77 4.72
C PHE A 109 -12.90 3.03 5.82
N GLU A 110 -13.39 1.86 6.19
CA GLU A 110 -12.71 1.01 7.16
C GLU A 110 -11.36 0.53 6.63
N VAL A 111 -10.30 0.72 7.43
CA VAL A 111 -8.96 0.26 7.12
C VAL A 111 -8.79 -1.17 7.63
N ASN A 112 -8.66 -2.11 6.70
CA ASN A 112 -8.45 -3.51 7.00
C ASN A 112 -6.95 -3.86 6.99
N MET A 113 -6.51 -4.63 7.99
CA MET A 113 -5.18 -5.18 8.13
C MET A 113 -5.24 -6.70 8.06
N TRP A 114 -4.30 -7.33 7.37
CA TRP A 114 -4.20 -8.78 7.25
C TRP A 114 -2.80 -9.26 7.60
N ALA A 115 -2.72 -10.32 8.40
CA ALA A 115 -1.51 -11.10 8.57
C ALA A 115 -1.55 -12.26 7.57
N LEU A 116 -0.58 -12.29 6.65
CA LEU A 116 -0.49 -13.30 5.60
C LEU A 116 0.66 -14.25 5.88
N LYS A 117 0.46 -15.54 5.60
CA LYS A 117 1.55 -16.52 5.52
C LYS A 117 1.55 -17.18 4.15
N PRO A 118 2.72 -17.64 3.65
CA PRO A 118 2.75 -18.52 2.49
C PRO A 118 1.88 -19.77 2.75
N SER A 119 1.02 -20.11 1.80
CA SER A 119 0.40 -21.43 1.75
C SER A 119 1.55 -22.41 1.61
N SER A 120 1.75 -23.24 2.63
CA SER A 120 2.87 -24.19 2.69
C SER A 120 2.66 -25.30 1.66
N ASP A 121 2.94 -24.98 0.40
CA ASP A 121 3.09 -25.90 -0.73
C ASP A 121 4.29 -25.42 -1.56
N ASN A 122 5.49 -25.61 -0.97
CA ASN A 122 6.75 -25.88 -1.67
C ASN A 122 7.82 -26.30 -0.65
#